data_AF-A0A922T617-F1
#
_entry.id   AF-A0A922T617-F1
#
_cell.length_a   1.000
_cell.length_b   1.000
_cell.length_c   1.000
_cell.angle_alpha   90.00
_cell.angle_beta   90.00
_cell.angle_gamma   90.00
#
_symmetry.space_group_name_H-M   'P 1'
#
loop_
_entity.id
_entity.type
_entity.pdbx_description
1 polymer ?
#
loop_
_entity_poly.entity_id
_entity_poly.type
_entity_poly.pdbx_seq_one_letter_code
_entity_poly.pdbx_strand_id
1 'polypeptide(L)'
;MFYLIIAALITSYYLFMAPKSVRNTLGMIGLVGLVALLIVLAGLSFIKIMQTPKEIFVGLAMIVLGYYALRDIQKIPKKTRE
;
A
#
# COMPACT_ATOMS: atom_id res chain seq x y z
N MET A 1 5.58 -24.80 -25.64
CA MET A 1 4.11 -24.78 -25.48
C MET A 1 3.61 -25.91 -24.58
N PHE A 2 3.93 -27.17 -24.88
CA PHE A 2 3.55 -28.34 -24.07
C PHE A 2 3.87 -28.25 -22.57
N TYR A 3 5.08 -27.81 -22.19
CA TYR A 3 5.49 -27.68 -20.78
C TYR A 3 4.69 -26.64 -19.99
N LEU A 4 4.22 -25.57 -20.63
CA LEU A 4 3.40 -24.55 -19.97
C LEU A 4 2.00 -25.10 -19.65
N ILE A 5 1.45 -25.92 -20.56
CA ILE A 5 0.17 -26.59 -20.37
C ILE A 5 0.28 -27.59 -19.22
N ILE A 6 1.36 -28.37 -19.16
CA ILE A 6 1.64 -29.30 -18.06
C ILE A 6 1.79 -28.55 -16.73
N ALA A 7 2.56 -27.46 -16.70
CA ALA A 7 2.74 -26.66 -15.50
C ALA A 7 1.41 -26.06 -15.00
N ALA A 8 0.56 -25.60 -15.91
CA ALA A 8 -0.78 -25.09 -15.58
C ALA A 8 -1.70 -26.19 -15.03
N LEU A 9 -1.69 -27.39 -15.62
CA LEU A 9 -2.44 -28.56 -15.15
C LEU A 9 -1.99 -29.03 -13.75
N ILE A 10 -0.69 -29.05 -13.50
CA ILE A 10 -0.15 -29.40 -12.18
C ILE A 10 -0.55 -28.33 -11.16
N THR A 11 -0.38 -27.06 -11.50
CA THR A 11 -0.74 -25.95 -10.60
C THR A 11 -2.22 -25.96 -10.25
N SER A 12 -3.10 -26.18 -11.23
CA SER A 12 -4.55 -26.25 -11.00
C SER A 12 -4.92 -27.46 -10.13
N TYR A 13 -4.30 -28.63 -10.32
CA TYR A 13 -4.49 -29.78 -9.44
C TYR A 13 -4.11 -29.47 -7.99
N TYR A 14 -2.96 -28.83 -7.76
CA TYR A 14 -2.51 -28.45 -6.41
C TYR A 14 -3.40 -27.38 -5.75
N LEU A 15 -4.00 -26.48 -6.53
CA LEU A 15 -4.92 -25.46 -6.00
C LEU A 15 -6.30 -26.02 -5.64
N PHE A 16 -6.86 -26.91 -6.47
CA PHE A 16 -8.24 -27.37 -6.33
C PHE A 16 -8.40 -28.73 -5.63
N MET A 17 -7.48 -29.67 -5.84
CA MET A 17 -7.68 -31.10 -5.51
C MET A 17 -6.62 -31.67 -4.55
N ALA A 18 -5.65 -30.88 -4.12
CA ALA A 18 -4.62 -31.33 -3.18
C ALA A 18 -5.19 -31.73 -1.80
N PRO A 19 -4.59 -32.74 -1.15
CA PRO A 19 -4.98 -33.17 0.20
C PRO A 19 -4.76 -32.05 1.22
N LYS A 20 -5.54 -32.06 2.31
CA LYS A 20 -5.56 -30.97 3.30
C LYS A 20 -4.17 -30.60 3.84
N SER A 21 -3.29 -31.59 4.08
CA SER A 21 -1.91 -31.34 4.55
C SER A 21 -1.05 -30.55 3.56
N VAL A 22 -1.20 -30.84 2.26
CA VAL A 22 -0.46 -30.15 1.19
C VAL A 22 -1.03 -28.75 0.99
N ARG A 23 -2.37 -28.59 0.99
CA ARG A 23 -3.02 -27.27 0.88
C ARG A 23 -2.63 -26.35 2.03
N ASN A 24 -2.51 -26.87 3.26
CA ASN A 24 -2.08 -26.08 4.40
C ASN A 24 -0.64 -25.60 4.25
N THR A 25 0.26 -26.47 3.78
CA THR A 25 1.66 -26.12 3.50
C THR A 25 1.76 -25.09 2.37
N LEU A 26 1.02 -25.29 1.27
CA LEU A 26 0.99 -24.35 0.13
C LEU A 26 0.44 -22.97 0.54
N GLY A 27 -0.62 -22.96 1.36
CA GLY A 27 -1.19 -21.74 1.93
C GLY A 27 -0.22 -21.01 2.85
N MET A 28 0.52 -21.75 3.69
CA MET A 28 1.53 -21.16 4.56
C MET A 28 2.72 -20.59 3.78
N ILE A 29 3.21 -21.32 2.76
CA ILE A 29 4.25 -20.81 1.84
C ILE A 29 3.75 -19.56 1.10
N GLY A 30 2.51 -19.58 0.60
CA GLY A 30 1.91 -18.43 -0.06
C GLY A 30 1.78 -17.22 0.86
N LEU A 31 1.39 -17.44 2.11
CA LEU A 31 1.28 -16.38 3.13
C LEU A 31 2.65 -15.81 3.49
N VAL A 32 3.66 -16.65 3.71
CA VAL A 32 5.04 -16.20 3.97
C VAL A 32 5.59 -15.43 2.77
N GLY A 33 5.37 -15.91 1.54
CA GLY A 33 5.77 -15.22 0.33
C GLY A 33 5.09 -13.86 0.18
N LEU A 34 3.80 -13.78 0.48
CA LEU A 34 3.02 -12.53 0.45
C LEU A 34 3.55 -11.54 1.51
N VAL A 35 3.78 -12.00 2.73
CA VAL A 35 4.35 -11.17 3.81
C VAL A 35 5.74 -10.66 3.44
N ALA A 36 6.62 -11.51 2.92
CA ALA A 36 7.94 -11.11 2.46
C ALA A 36 7.86 -10.05 1.36
N LEU A 37 6.94 -10.23 0.40
CA LEU A 37 6.72 -9.27 -0.68
C LEU A 37 6.23 -7.92 -0.14
N LEU A 38 5.30 -7.92 0.82
CA LEU A 38 4.83 -6.69 1.48
C LEU A 38 5.96 -5.97 2.23
N ILE A 39 6.83 -6.69 2.93
CA ILE A 39 7.97 -6.12 3.64
C ILE A 39 8.93 -5.44 2.65
N VAL A 40 9.26 -6.11 1.55
CA VAL A 40 10.12 -5.56 0.50
C VAL A 40 9.48 -4.32 -0.12
N LEU A 41 8.18 -4.37 -0.45
CA LEU A 41 7.45 -3.22 -0.98
C LEU A 41 7.44 -2.05 0.01
N ALA A 42 7.23 -2.31 1.30
CA ALA A 42 7.26 -1.27 2.32
C ALA A 42 8.64 -0.61 2.43
N GLY A 43 9.72 -1.40 2.41
CA GLY A 43 11.09 -0.88 2.41
C GLY A 43 11.40 -0.05 1.18
N LEU A 44 11.05 -0.54 -0.02
CA LEU A 44 11.24 0.19 -1.28
C LEU A 44 10.41 1.48 -1.33
N SER A 45 9.16 1.43 -0.86
CA SER A 45 8.29 2.59 -0.77
C SER A 45 8.88 3.66 0.17
N PHE A 46 9.41 3.25 1.33
CA PHE A 46 10.04 4.17 2.26
C PHE A 46 11.26 4.88 1.65
N ILE A 47 12.13 4.13 0.97
CA ILE A 47 13.29 4.71 0.26
C ILE A 47 12.81 5.68 -0.83
N LYS A 48 11.78 5.30 -1.59
CA LYS A 48 11.23 6.13 -2.66
C LYS A 48 10.59 7.42 -2.14
N ILE A 49 9.93 7.38 -0.98
CA ILE A 49 9.40 8.56 -0.27
C ILE A 49 10.55 9.49 0.13
N MET A 50 11.65 8.97 0.66
CA MET A 50 12.83 9.78 1.01
C MET A 50 13.52 10.39 -0.22
N GLN A 51 13.50 9.70 -1.37
CA GLN A 51 14.00 10.20 -2.64
C GLN A 51 13.02 11.14 -3.36
N THR A 52 11.79 11.29 -2.86
CA THR A 52 10.77 12.14 -3.49
C THR A 52 11.21 13.60 -3.38
N PRO A 53 10.98 14.42 -4.43
CA PRO A 53 11.36 15.83 -4.40
C PRO A 53 10.80 16.54 -3.18
N LYS A 54 11.66 17.29 -2.48
CA LYS A 54 11.32 18.04 -1.25
C LYS A 54 10.17 19.02 -1.45
N GLU A 55 9.95 19.45 -2.68
CA GLU A 55 8.86 20.32 -3.12
C GLU A 55 7.49 19.71 -2.82
N ILE A 56 7.33 18.38 -2.91
CA ILE A 56 6.07 17.71 -2.60
C ILE A 56 5.78 17.81 -1.10
N PHE A 57 6.78 17.60 -0.24
CA PHE A 57 6.61 17.72 1.21
C PHE A 57 6.31 19.16 1.63
N VAL A 58 7.00 20.14 1.04
CA VAL A 58 6.75 21.56 1.29
C VAL A 58 5.34 21.96 0.81
N GLY A 59 4.92 21.51 -0.37
CA GLY A 59 3.57 21.76 -0.89
C GLY A 59 2.48 21.20 0.04
N LEU A 60 2.68 19.99 0.57
CA LEU A 60 1.77 19.37 1.52
C LEU A 60 1.68 20.17 2.84
N ALA A 61 2.82 20.64 3.35
CA ALA A 61 2.85 21.53 4.51
C ALA A 61 2.11 22.86 4.24
N MET A 62 2.30 23.45 3.07
CA MET A 62 1.61 24.69 2.67
C MET A 62 0.09 24.51 2.56
N ILE A 63 -0.38 23.35 2.10
CA ILE A 63 -1.81 23.02 2.08
C ILE A 63 -2.38 22.97 3.50
N VAL A 64 -1.67 22.32 4.43
CA VAL A 64 -2.09 22.25 5.84
C VAL A 64 -2.14 23.65 6.47
N LEU A 65 -1.12 24.47 6.24
CA LEU A 65 -1.09 25.86 6.72
C LEU A 65 -2.22 26.70 6.11
N GLY A 66 -2.49 26.55 4.81
CA GLY A 66 -3.62 27.21 4.15
C GLY A 66 -4.97 26.82 4.75
N TYR A 67 -5.17 25.54 5.06
CA TYR A 67 -6.38 25.07 5.74
C TYR A 67 -6.53 25.70 7.14
N TYR A 68 -5.45 25.78 7.91
CA TYR A 68 -5.46 26.45 9.21
C TYR A 68 -5.75 27.94 9.09
N ALA A 69 -5.17 28.63 8.12
CA ALA A 69 -5.43 30.05 7.88
C ALA A 69 -6.90 30.31 7.49
N LEU A 70 -7.48 29.47 6.62
CA LEU A 70 -8.90 29.53 6.26
C LEU A 70 -9.81 29.31 7.49
N ARG A 71 -9.47 28.33 8.34
CA ARG A 71 -10.19 28.07 9.58
C ARG A 71 -10.09 29.22 10.57
N ASP A 72 -8.94 29.91 10.61
CA ASP A 72 -8.72 31.06 11.47
C ASP A 72 -9.55 32.27 11.01
N ILE A 73 -9.55 32.55 9.70
CA ILE A 73 -10.38 33.61 9.09
C ILE A 73 -11.87 33.39 9.39
N GLN A 74 -12.36 32.15 9.34
CA GLN A 74 -13.76 31.83 9.66
C GLN A 74 -14.11 32.08 11.13
N LYS A 75 -13.13 32.05 12.03
CA LYS A 75 -13.32 32.30 13.47
C LYS A 75 -13.22 33.77 13.86
N ILE A 76 -12.87 34.66 12.91
CA ILE A 76 -12.84 36.09 13.18
C ILE A 76 -14.28 36.55 13.50
N PRO A 77 -14.56 37.00 14.74
CA PRO A 77 -15.88 37.52 15.07
C PRO A 77 -16.15 38.77 14.23
N LYS A 78 -17.31 38.82 13.57
CA LYS A 78 -17.76 40.03 12.87
C LYS A 78 -17.72 41.19 13.87
N LYS A 79 -16.89 42.19 13.60
CA LYS A 79 -16.88 43.44 14.36
C LYS A 79 -18.28 44.06 14.30
N THR A 80 -19.04 43.93 15.39
CA THR A 80 -20.22 44.75 15.64
C THR A 80 -19.72 46.19 15.73
N ARG A 81 -20.05 47.00 14.73
CA ARG A 81 -19.90 48.46 14.83
C ARG A 81 -20.95 48.93 15.83
N GLU A 82 -20.51 49.27 17.03
CA GLU A 82 -21.22 50.23 17.88
C GLU A 82 -21.08 51.64 17.29
#